data_AF-A0A0L6JMZ5-F1
#
_entry.id   AF-A0A0L6JMZ5-F1
#
_cell.length_a   1.000
_cell.length_b   1.000
_cell.length_c   1.000
_cell.angle_alpha   90.00
_cell.angle_beta   90.00
_cell.angle_gamma   90.00
#
_symmetry.space_group_name_H-M   'P 1'
#
loop_
_entity.id
_entity.type
_entity.pdbx_description
1 polymer ?
#
loop_
_entity_poly.entity_id
_entity_poly.type
_entity_poly.pdbx_seq_one_letter_code
_entity_poly.pdbx_strand_id
1 'polypeptide(L)'
;MDPFSHAVIGTALSKAVGYGINFSAPENIGLVVGSVFPDIDIVLKKWGNYVYLKNHRAATHSIIGLIISSLFISVALRLIYPASSFLSIFLCSMIGCLSHTVSDILNSYGAKFLWPFYKRKLALNLIVIINPLVILFLLGYIFGNSSTGLLSILILGLYLLLRLLYKLLIKDELKKAYPSMRITAVIPSMLATFRWHFVLEDKEVLLVGEKNILNGK
;
A
#
# COMPACT_ATOMS: atom_id res chain seq x y z
N MET A 1 -3.08 0.60 -3.70
CA MET A 1 -3.48 2.01 -3.77
C MET A 1 -3.69 2.28 -5.25
N ASP A 2 -3.94 3.52 -5.65
CA ASP A 2 -3.86 3.85 -7.08
C ASP A 2 -2.38 3.94 -7.53
N PRO A 3 -2.09 3.74 -8.83
CA PRO A 3 -0.72 3.80 -9.35
C PRO A 3 0.02 5.12 -9.10
N PHE A 4 -0.71 6.24 -9.00
CA PHE A 4 -0.08 7.55 -8.74
C PHE A 4 0.44 7.63 -7.30
N SER A 5 -0.36 7.22 -6.31
CA SER A 5 0.10 7.08 -4.93
C SER A 5 1.36 6.21 -4.81
N HIS A 6 1.38 5.10 -5.55
CA HIS A 6 2.53 4.18 -5.58
C HIS A 6 3.79 4.81 -6.19
N ALA A 7 3.65 5.60 -7.25
CA ALA A 7 4.76 6.36 -7.83
C ALA A 7 5.32 7.43 -6.87
N VAL A 8 4.43 8.11 -6.13
CA VAL A 8 4.82 9.07 -5.08
C VAL A 8 5.61 8.38 -3.97
N ILE A 9 5.17 7.19 -3.52
CA ILE A 9 5.91 6.38 -2.53
C ILE A 9 7.28 5.97 -3.05
N GLY A 10 7.38 5.48 -4.29
CA GLY A 10 8.66 5.12 -4.91
C GLY A 10 9.63 6.30 -4.99
N THR A 11 9.11 7.48 -5.35
CA THR A 11 9.90 8.72 -5.41
C THR A 11 10.38 9.16 -4.01
N ALA A 12 9.52 9.05 -3.00
CA ALA A 12 9.90 9.31 -1.61
C ALA A 12 11.00 8.35 -1.14
N LEU A 13 10.90 7.06 -1.45
CA LEU A 13 11.95 6.09 -1.13
C LEU A 13 13.28 6.41 -1.83
N SER A 14 13.23 6.86 -3.08
CA SER A 14 14.43 7.29 -3.80
C SER A 14 15.12 8.48 -3.13
N LYS A 15 14.36 9.48 -2.67
CA LYS A 15 14.91 10.57 -1.84
C LYS A 15 15.50 10.03 -0.53
N ALA A 16 14.83 9.08 0.12
CA ALA A 16 15.29 8.52 1.40
C ALA A 16 16.60 7.72 1.28
N VAL A 17 16.82 7.04 0.16
CA VAL A 17 18.07 6.30 -0.12
C VAL A 17 19.18 7.23 -0.65
N GLY A 18 18.87 8.50 -0.95
CA GLY A 18 19.85 9.51 -1.35
C GLY A 18 20.03 9.67 -2.86
N TYR A 19 19.23 8.97 -3.68
CA TYR A 19 19.25 9.18 -5.14
C TYR A 19 18.43 10.40 -5.58
N GLY A 20 17.42 10.79 -4.80
CA GLY A 20 16.55 11.92 -5.13
C GLY A 20 15.75 11.72 -6.42
N ILE A 21 15.45 12.81 -7.12
CA ILE A 21 14.77 12.75 -8.44
C ILE A 21 15.84 12.81 -9.53
N ASN A 22 16.54 11.69 -9.75
CA ASN A 22 17.64 11.59 -10.72
C ASN A 22 17.45 10.41 -11.68
N PHE A 23 17.07 10.68 -12.93
CA PHE A 23 16.85 9.65 -13.94
C PHE A 23 18.15 9.08 -14.55
N SER A 24 19.31 9.65 -14.22
CA SER A 24 20.61 9.10 -14.64
C SER A 24 21.05 7.92 -13.77
N ALA A 25 20.44 7.74 -12.59
CA ALA A 25 20.69 6.62 -11.69
C ALA A 25 19.65 5.50 -11.95
N PRO A 26 20.04 4.34 -12.53
CA PRO A 26 19.11 3.24 -12.76
C PRO A 26 18.53 2.65 -11.47
N GLU A 27 19.20 2.81 -10.33
CA GLU A 27 18.68 2.45 -9.02
C GLU A 27 17.44 3.25 -8.65
N ASN A 28 17.43 4.57 -8.93
CA ASN A 28 16.24 5.40 -8.77
C ASN A 28 15.11 4.95 -9.70
N ILE A 29 15.43 4.68 -10.96
CA ILE A 29 14.44 4.14 -11.91
C ILE A 29 13.87 2.82 -11.39
N GLY A 30 14.72 1.93 -10.87
CA GLY A 30 14.31 0.67 -10.25
C GLY A 30 13.33 0.88 -9.10
N LEU A 31 13.61 1.83 -8.19
CA LEU A 31 12.70 2.16 -7.08
C LEU A 31 11.33 2.62 -7.56
N VAL A 32 11.28 3.59 -8.49
CA VAL A 32 10.03 4.20 -8.96
C VAL A 32 9.25 3.25 -9.87
N VAL A 33 9.92 2.58 -10.81
CA VAL A 33 9.28 1.58 -11.67
C VAL A 33 8.82 0.40 -10.85
N GLY A 34 9.67 -0.12 -9.95
CA GLY A 34 9.35 -1.20 -9.05
C GLY A 34 8.14 -0.90 -8.15
N SER A 35 7.99 0.36 -7.71
CA SER A 35 6.82 0.74 -6.90
C SER A 35 5.52 0.76 -7.68
N VAL A 36 5.52 0.75 -9.01
CA VAL A 36 4.29 0.70 -9.84
C VAL A 36 4.10 -0.66 -10.51
N PHE A 37 5.20 -1.36 -10.81
CA PHE A 37 5.22 -2.56 -11.64
C PHE A 37 4.28 -3.70 -11.21
N PRO A 38 4.01 -3.97 -9.92
CA PRO A 38 3.09 -5.04 -9.53
C PRO A 38 1.67 -4.92 -10.13
N ASP A 39 1.21 -3.70 -10.43
CA ASP A 39 -0.06 -3.42 -11.11
C ASP A 39 -0.05 -3.72 -12.63
N ILE A 40 1.06 -4.26 -13.17
CA ILE A 40 1.10 -4.80 -14.55
C ILE A 40 0.08 -5.93 -14.76
N ASP A 41 -0.47 -6.48 -13.68
CA ASP A 41 -1.60 -7.43 -13.74
C ASP A 41 -2.87 -6.84 -14.40
N ILE A 42 -2.94 -5.51 -14.62
CA ILE A 42 -3.95 -4.87 -15.47
C ILE A 42 -3.99 -5.44 -16.89
N VAL A 43 -2.89 -6.01 -17.39
CA VAL A 43 -2.84 -6.71 -18.68
C VAL A 43 -3.85 -7.87 -18.71
N LEU A 44 -4.17 -8.47 -17.56
CA LEU A 44 -5.19 -9.52 -17.45
C LEU A 44 -6.59 -9.05 -17.86
N LYS A 45 -6.85 -7.73 -17.87
CA LYS A 45 -8.11 -7.14 -18.35
C LYS A 45 -8.37 -7.45 -19.82
N LYS A 46 -7.33 -7.75 -20.62
CA LYS A 46 -7.47 -8.24 -22.00
C LYS A 46 -8.31 -9.51 -22.10
N TRP A 47 -8.30 -10.36 -21.07
CA TRP A 47 -9.10 -11.58 -20.99
C TRP A 47 -10.42 -11.39 -20.21
N GLY A 48 -10.81 -10.14 -19.96
CA GLY A 48 -12.08 -9.77 -19.34
C GLY A 48 -11.95 -9.29 -17.90
N ASN A 49 -12.93 -8.47 -17.49
CA ASN A 49 -12.95 -7.83 -16.17
C ASN A 49 -12.96 -8.85 -15.02
N TYR A 50 -13.64 -9.99 -15.18
CA TYR A 50 -13.66 -11.05 -14.18
C TYR A 50 -12.28 -11.67 -13.97
N VAL A 51 -11.56 -11.97 -15.07
CA VAL A 51 -10.21 -12.56 -14.99
C VAL A 51 -9.25 -11.60 -14.30
N TYR A 52 -9.32 -10.31 -14.64
CA TYR A 52 -8.58 -9.27 -13.93
C TYR A 52 -8.93 -9.25 -12.44
N LEU A 53 -10.19 -9.04 -12.05
CA LEU A 53 -10.58 -8.89 -10.65
C LEU A 53 -10.25 -10.12 -9.79
N LYS A 54 -10.34 -11.33 -10.37
CA LYS A 54 -10.00 -12.59 -9.69
C LYS A 54 -8.50 -12.71 -9.38
N ASN A 55 -7.65 -12.22 -10.28
CA ASN A 55 -6.20 -12.37 -10.21
C ASN A 55 -5.47 -11.10 -9.78
N HIS A 56 -6.15 -9.94 -9.75
CA HIS A 56 -5.58 -8.68 -9.34
C HIS A 56 -5.11 -8.76 -7.87
N ARG A 57 -3.88 -8.31 -7.64
CA ARG A 57 -3.17 -8.41 -6.35
C ARG A 57 -2.96 -9.85 -5.86
N ALA A 58 -2.84 -10.79 -6.79
CA ALA A 58 -2.46 -12.17 -6.52
C ALA A 58 -0.97 -12.39 -6.82
N ALA A 59 -0.65 -13.00 -7.96
CA ALA A 59 0.70 -13.48 -8.26
C ALA A 59 1.74 -12.35 -8.32
N THR A 60 1.45 -11.24 -9.00
CA THR A 60 2.39 -10.10 -9.14
C THR A 60 2.68 -9.38 -7.82
N HIS A 61 1.81 -9.53 -6.83
CA HIS A 61 1.93 -8.93 -5.50
C HIS A 61 2.38 -9.94 -4.43
N SER A 62 2.76 -11.17 -4.82
CA SER A 62 3.31 -12.15 -3.89
C SER A 62 4.82 -12.00 -3.79
N ILE A 63 5.44 -12.43 -2.68
CA ILE A 63 6.90 -12.32 -2.51
C ILE A 63 7.69 -12.90 -3.69
N ILE A 64 7.21 -14.00 -4.27
CA ILE A 64 7.80 -14.63 -5.45
C ILE A 64 7.60 -13.72 -6.69
N GLY A 65 6.39 -13.20 -6.88
CA GLY A 65 6.11 -12.26 -7.98
C GLY A 65 6.90 -10.97 -7.90
N LEU A 66 7.14 -10.45 -6.70
CA LEU A 66 7.98 -9.28 -6.48
C LEU A 66 9.43 -9.56 -6.86
N ILE A 67 10.00 -10.70 -6.42
CA ILE A 67 11.36 -11.11 -6.82
C ILE A 67 11.48 -11.21 -8.35
N ILE A 68 10.53 -11.89 -9.01
CA ILE A 68 10.52 -12.03 -10.48
C ILE A 68 10.42 -10.67 -11.16
N SER A 69 9.54 -9.79 -10.67
CA SER A 69 9.37 -8.44 -11.18
C SER A 69 10.66 -7.62 -11.04
N SER A 70 11.31 -7.69 -9.88
CA SER A 70 12.56 -6.98 -9.63
C SER A 70 13.72 -7.51 -10.48
N LEU A 71 13.80 -8.83 -10.70
CA LEU A 71 14.76 -9.42 -11.64
C LEU A 71 14.53 -8.90 -13.06
N PHE A 72 13.28 -8.90 -13.52
CA PHE A 72 12.91 -8.40 -14.85
C PHE A 72 13.30 -6.94 -15.03
N ILE A 73 12.93 -6.07 -14.09
CA ILE A 73 13.29 -4.64 -14.11
C ILE A 73 14.81 -4.48 -14.13
N SER A 74 15.53 -5.27 -13.33
CA SER A 74 17.00 -5.16 -13.23
C SER A 74 17.71 -5.57 -14.52
N VAL A 75 17.25 -6.64 -15.17
CA VAL A 75 17.77 -7.06 -16.48
C VAL A 75 17.49 -5.96 -17.51
N ALA A 76 16.25 -5.47 -17.58
CA ALA A 76 15.88 -4.43 -18.54
C ALA A 76 16.73 -3.15 -18.35
N LEU A 77 16.93 -2.71 -17.11
CA LEU A 77 17.75 -1.54 -16.82
C LEU A 77 19.24 -1.79 -17.08
N ARG A 78 19.76 -3.00 -16.83
CA ARG A 78 21.17 -3.32 -17.12
C ARG A 78 21.48 -3.30 -18.62
N LEU A 79 20.50 -3.60 -19.48
CA LEU A 79 20.65 -3.47 -20.94
C LEU A 79 20.83 -2.01 -21.38
N ILE A 80 20.21 -1.07 -20.67
CA ILE A 80 20.29 0.37 -20.96
C ILE A 80 21.49 1.01 -20.24
N TYR A 81 21.80 0.54 -19.04
CA TYR A 81 22.86 1.03 -18.15
C TYR A 81 23.87 -0.09 -17.83
N PRO A 82 24.70 -0.51 -18.82
CA PRO A 82 25.56 -1.69 -18.69
C PRO A 82 26.67 -1.55 -17.65
N ALA A 83 27.02 -0.33 -17.25
CA ALA A 83 28.05 -0.05 -16.23
C ALA A 83 27.51 -0.16 -14.78
N SER A 84 26.19 -0.08 -14.57
CA SER A 84 25.59 0.04 -13.23
C SER A 84 25.39 -1.31 -12.56
N SER A 85 25.69 -1.44 -11.26
CA SER A 85 25.60 -2.70 -10.51
C SER A 85 24.23 -3.39 -10.60
N PHE A 86 24.19 -4.63 -11.08
CA PHE A 86 22.95 -5.41 -11.19
C PHE A 86 22.31 -5.63 -9.81
N LEU A 87 23.13 -5.95 -8.80
CA LEU A 87 22.65 -6.17 -7.44
C LEU A 87 22.04 -4.89 -6.87
N SER A 88 22.64 -3.72 -7.12
CA SER A 88 22.10 -2.44 -6.64
C SER A 88 20.75 -2.13 -7.27
N ILE A 89 20.63 -2.31 -8.59
CA ILE A 89 19.36 -2.13 -9.31
C ILE A 89 18.31 -3.14 -8.81
N PHE A 90 18.69 -4.40 -8.58
CA PHE A 90 17.80 -5.43 -8.06
C PHE A 90 17.28 -5.11 -6.68
N LEU A 91 18.15 -4.73 -5.74
CA LEU A 91 17.73 -4.36 -4.39
C LEU A 91 16.82 -3.13 -4.41
N CYS A 92 17.14 -2.12 -5.21
CA CYS A 92 16.31 -0.93 -5.37
C CYS A 92 14.94 -1.24 -5.99
N SER A 93 14.91 -2.08 -7.02
CA SER A 93 13.67 -2.56 -7.64
C SER A 93 12.83 -3.39 -6.67
N MET A 94 13.47 -4.23 -5.85
CA MET A 94 12.83 -5.05 -4.84
C MET A 94 12.23 -4.19 -3.72
N ILE A 95 12.94 -3.16 -3.26
CA ILE A 95 12.40 -2.18 -2.31
C ILE A 95 11.18 -1.46 -2.90
N GLY A 96 11.25 -1.05 -4.17
CA GLY A 96 10.11 -0.50 -4.91
C GLY A 96 8.91 -1.45 -4.90
N CYS A 97 9.09 -2.69 -5.38
CA CYS A 97 8.05 -3.71 -5.45
C CYS A 97 7.46 -4.07 -4.06
N LEU A 98 8.30 -4.17 -3.03
CA LEU A 98 7.86 -4.39 -1.66
C LEU A 98 7.02 -3.21 -1.15
N SER A 99 7.45 -1.98 -1.41
CA SER A 99 6.71 -0.78 -0.97
C SER A 99 5.29 -0.72 -1.54
N HIS A 100 5.11 -1.14 -2.80
CA HIS A 100 3.81 -1.28 -3.42
C HIS A 100 2.93 -2.24 -2.63
N THR A 101 3.42 -3.47 -2.43
CA THR A 101 2.60 -4.52 -1.80
C THR A 101 2.31 -4.23 -0.34
N VAL A 102 3.26 -3.68 0.40
CA VAL A 102 3.05 -3.23 1.79
C VAL A 102 1.99 -2.14 1.85
N SER A 103 2.07 -1.14 0.98
CA SER A 103 1.06 -0.08 0.86
C SER A 103 -0.31 -0.64 0.47
N ASP A 104 -0.34 -1.74 -0.26
CA ASP A 104 -1.56 -2.46 -0.54
C ASP A 104 -2.14 -3.22 0.64
N ILE A 105 -1.30 -3.86 1.43
CA ILE A 105 -1.72 -4.50 2.68
C ILE A 105 -2.24 -3.47 3.68
N LEU A 106 -1.72 -2.24 3.69
CA LEU A 106 -2.24 -1.18 4.56
C LEU A 106 -3.68 -0.75 4.23
N ASN A 107 -4.16 -1.03 3.00
CA ASN A 107 -5.52 -0.66 2.58
C ASN A 107 -6.56 -1.76 2.81
N SER A 108 -7.83 -1.44 2.51
CA SER A 108 -8.97 -2.35 2.72
C SER A 108 -9.09 -3.49 1.73
N TYR A 109 -8.43 -3.40 0.57
CA TYR A 109 -8.47 -4.42 -0.47
C TYR A 109 -7.40 -5.50 -0.24
N GLY A 110 -6.23 -5.11 0.28
CA GLY A 110 -5.13 -6.01 0.59
C GLY A 110 -4.46 -6.65 -0.63
N ALA A 111 -3.52 -7.55 -0.36
CA ALA A 111 -2.80 -8.33 -1.38
C ALA A 111 -2.48 -9.76 -0.89
N LYS A 112 -2.30 -10.71 -1.82
CA LYS A 112 -1.93 -12.11 -1.50
C LYS A 112 -0.41 -12.27 -1.39
N PHE A 113 0.18 -11.62 -0.39
CA PHE A 113 1.65 -11.57 -0.21
C PHE A 113 2.33 -12.94 -0.17
N LEU A 114 1.68 -13.93 0.43
CA LEU A 114 2.21 -15.29 0.64
C LEU A 114 1.74 -16.30 -0.44
N TRP A 115 1.18 -15.84 -1.55
CA TRP A 115 0.83 -16.72 -2.68
C TRP A 115 2.10 -17.34 -3.30
N PRO A 116 2.11 -18.63 -3.67
CA PRO A 116 0.97 -19.56 -3.77
C PRO A 116 0.65 -20.35 -2.50
N PHE A 117 1.49 -20.29 -1.46
CA PHE A 117 1.35 -21.09 -0.23
C PHE A 117 0.13 -20.69 0.59
N TYR A 118 -0.20 -19.39 0.62
CA TYR A 118 -1.37 -18.87 1.31
C TYR A 118 -2.16 -17.92 0.40
N LYS A 119 -3.39 -18.31 0.06
CA LYS A 119 -4.20 -17.66 -0.99
C LYS A 119 -5.12 -16.55 -0.47
N ARG A 120 -5.14 -16.27 0.84
CA ARG A 120 -5.97 -15.17 1.40
C ARG A 120 -5.23 -13.83 1.28
N LYS A 121 -6.00 -12.76 1.10
CA LYS A 121 -5.45 -11.39 1.10
C LYS A 121 -5.12 -10.97 2.53
N LEU A 122 -3.96 -10.36 2.71
CA LEU A 122 -3.61 -9.66 3.94
C LEU A 122 -4.06 -8.20 3.78
N ALA A 123 -4.85 -7.72 4.74
CA ALA A 123 -5.38 -6.36 4.75
C ALA A 123 -5.41 -5.83 6.19
N LEU A 124 -4.78 -4.68 6.42
CA LEU A 124 -4.73 -3.99 7.69
C LEU A 124 -5.79 -2.90 7.79
N ASN A 125 -6.49 -2.55 6.70
CA ASN A 125 -7.61 -1.61 6.71
C ASN A 125 -7.31 -0.29 7.44
N LEU A 126 -6.14 0.30 7.23
CA LEU A 126 -5.72 1.54 7.89
C LEU A 126 -5.92 2.77 6.99
N ILE A 127 -5.70 2.59 5.70
CA ILE A 127 -5.80 3.66 4.69
C ILE A 127 -6.78 3.27 3.58
N VAL A 128 -7.25 4.28 2.88
CA VAL A 128 -8.12 4.14 1.69
C VAL A 128 -7.25 4.04 0.43
N ILE A 129 -7.82 3.57 -0.69
CA ILE A 129 -7.05 3.37 -1.94
C ILE A 129 -6.35 4.66 -2.37
N ILE A 130 -7.12 5.76 -2.43
CA ILE A 130 -6.64 7.10 -2.77
C ILE A 130 -6.68 7.88 -1.46
N ASN A 131 -5.51 8.15 -0.87
CA ASN A 131 -5.42 8.84 0.40
C ASN A 131 -4.68 10.19 0.22
N PRO A 132 -5.43 11.31 0.07
CA PRO A 132 -4.83 12.61 -0.19
C PRO A 132 -3.84 13.07 0.88
N LEU A 133 -4.04 12.69 2.15
CA LEU A 133 -3.12 13.04 3.24
C LEU A 133 -1.78 12.30 3.11
N VAL A 134 -1.81 11.02 2.74
CA VAL A 134 -0.58 10.24 2.49
C VAL A 134 0.20 10.87 1.34
N ILE A 135 -0.48 11.19 0.23
CA ILE A 135 0.12 11.86 -0.92
C ILE A 135 0.71 13.21 -0.50
N LEU A 136 -0.08 14.06 0.17
CA LEU A 136 0.33 15.40 0.58
C LEU A 136 1.60 15.39 1.43
N PHE A 137 1.67 14.55 2.46
CA PHE A 137 2.85 14.47 3.32
C PHE A 137 4.06 13.85 2.61
N LEU A 138 3.85 12.90 1.69
CA LEU A 138 4.95 12.38 0.87
C LEU A 138 5.47 13.44 -0.11
N LEU A 139 4.61 14.26 -0.72
CA LEU A 139 5.03 15.38 -1.56
C LEU A 139 5.76 16.45 -0.73
N GLY A 140 5.28 16.75 0.48
CA GLY A 140 5.99 17.61 1.45
C GLY A 140 7.37 17.06 1.81
N TYR A 141 7.50 15.74 1.94
CA TYR A 141 8.80 15.09 2.10
C TYR A 141 9.69 15.22 0.85
N ILE A 142 9.15 14.98 -0.34
CA ILE A 142 9.90 14.99 -1.61
C ILE A 142 10.42 16.39 -1.94
N PHE A 143 9.56 17.41 -1.86
CA PHE A 143 9.88 18.78 -2.28
C PHE A 143 10.32 19.70 -1.13
N GLY A 144 10.09 19.31 0.12
CA GLY A 144 10.53 20.05 1.29
C GLY A 144 12.05 20.04 1.48
N ASN A 145 12.56 21.10 2.10
CA ASN A 145 13.90 21.12 2.70
C ASN A 145 14.00 20.09 3.85
N SER A 146 15.19 19.92 4.42
CA SER A 146 15.43 18.90 5.46
C SER A 146 14.43 18.96 6.63
N SER A 147 14.14 20.16 7.14
CA SER A 147 13.22 20.35 8.27
C SER A 147 11.76 20.07 7.91
N THR A 148 11.29 20.63 6.80
CA THR A 148 9.91 20.43 6.31
C THR A 148 9.67 18.98 5.88
N GLY A 149 10.67 18.34 5.28
CA GLY A 149 10.60 16.94 4.91
C GLY A 149 10.54 16.02 6.11
N LEU A 150 11.39 16.24 7.12
CA LEU A 150 11.35 15.49 8.37
C LEU A 150 9.97 15.65 9.06
N LEU A 151 9.48 16.89 9.17
CA LEU A 151 8.17 17.17 9.74
C LEU A 151 7.05 16.44 8.97
N SER A 152 7.11 16.41 7.63
CA SER A 152 6.12 15.70 6.82
C SER A 152 6.09 14.20 7.10
N ILE A 153 7.26 13.56 7.24
CA ILE A 153 7.36 12.14 7.60
C ILE A 153 6.87 11.89 9.03
N LEU A 154 7.20 12.77 9.98
CA LEU A 154 6.72 12.67 11.36
C LEU A 154 5.18 12.76 11.41
N ILE A 155 4.58 13.71 10.69
CA ILE A 155 3.13 13.86 10.64
C ILE A 155 2.49 12.64 9.95
N LEU A 156 3.08 12.12 8.87
CA LEU A 156 2.60 10.90 8.22
C LEU A 156 2.64 9.70 9.16
N GLY A 157 3.74 9.52 9.91
CA GLY A 157 3.88 8.47 10.92
C GLY A 157 2.85 8.59 12.03
N LEU A 158 2.65 9.81 12.56
CA LEU A 158 1.63 10.09 13.56
C LEU A 158 0.22 9.81 13.02
N TYR A 159 -0.08 10.21 11.79
CA TYR A 159 -1.35 9.93 11.12
C TYR A 159 -1.62 8.41 11.04
N LEU A 160 -0.66 7.61 10.57
CA LEU A 160 -0.81 6.15 10.49
C LEU A 160 -0.96 5.50 11.88
N LEU A 161 -0.21 5.99 12.87
CA LEU A 161 -0.33 5.53 14.26
C LEU A 161 -1.72 5.82 14.82
N LEU A 162 -2.23 7.05 14.65
CA LEU A 162 -3.59 7.41 15.08
C LEU A 162 -4.64 6.54 14.39
N ARG A 163 -4.49 6.25 13.08
CA ARG A 163 -5.41 5.35 12.35
C ARG A 163 -5.40 3.93 12.92
N LEU A 164 -4.23 3.43 13.31
CA LEU A 164 -4.12 2.12 13.98
C LEU A 164 -4.79 2.14 15.36
N LEU A 165 -4.49 3.14 16.19
CA LEU A 165 -5.08 3.28 17.53
C LEU A 165 -6.61 3.37 17.46
N TYR A 166 -7.15 4.20 16.57
CA TYR A 166 -8.58 4.30 16.36
C TYR A 166 -9.24 3.00 15.93
N LYS A 167 -8.60 2.26 15.02
CA LYS A 167 -9.10 0.95 14.62
C LYS A 167 -9.16 -0.02 15.81
N LEU A 168 -8.14 -0.02 16.67
CA LEU A 168 -8.08 -0.87 17.85
C LEU A 168 -9.16 -0.49 18.88
N LEU A 169 -9.36 0.82 19.12
CA LEU A 169 -10.40 1.33 20.01
C LEU A 169 -11.80 0.92 19.54
N ILE A 170 -12.12 1.17 18.26
CA ILE A 170 -13.41 0.78 17.68
C ILE A 170 -13.62 -0.73 17.78
N LYS A 171 -12.57 -1.53 17.51
CA LYS A 171 -12.66 -2.98 17.62
C LYS A 171 -12.96 -3.44 19.06
N ASP A 172 -12.36 -2.80 20.05
CA ASP A 172 -12.62 -3.09 21.47
C ASP A 172 -14.06 -2.72 21.87
N GLU A 173 -14.53 -1.55 21.47
CA GLU A 173 -15.91 -1.11 21.73
C GLU A 173 -16.94 -2.02 21.06
N LEU A 174 -16.71 -2.43 19.80
CA LEU A 174 -17.61 -3.35 19.09
C LEU A 174 -17.67 -4.72 19.76
N LYS A 175 -16.54 -5.24 20.28
CA LYS A 175 -16.52 -6.49 21.05
C LYS A 175 -17.34 -6.39 22.33
N LYS A 176 -17.32 -5.24 23.01
CA LYS A 176 -18.10 -4.99 24.22
C LYS A 176 -19.60 -4.82 23.93
N ALA A 177 -19.92 -4.10 22.86
CA ALA A 177 -21.31 -3.83 22.46
C ALA A 177 -22.02 -5.05 21.84
N TYR A 178 -21.27 -5.89 21.12
CA TYR A 178 -21.79 -7.07 20.42
C TYR A 178 -20.96 -8.33 20.72
N PRO A 179 -20.99 -8.87 21.97
CA PRO A 179 -20.12 -9.97 22.38
C PRO A 179 -20.34 -11.28 21.60
N SER A 180 -21.57 -11.52 21.13
CA SER A 180 -21.94 -12.71 20.36
C SER A 180 -21.59 -12.62 18.86
N MET A 181 -21.32 -11.43 18.33
CA MET A 181 -21.09 -11.23 16.90
C MET A 181 -19.60 -11.21 16.56
N ARG A 182 -19.25 -11.81 15.42
CA ARG A 182 -17.88 -11.76 14.90
C ARG A 182 -17.65 -10.46 14.13
N ILE A 183 -16.61 -9.72 14.51
CA ILE A 183 -16.14 -8.57 13.73
C ILE A 183 -15.41 -9.07 12.47
N THR A 184 -16.00 -8.87 11.30
CA THR A 184 -15.41 -9.29 10.02
C THR A 184 -14.56 -8.20 9.40
N ALA A 185 -14.96 -6.94 9.53
CA ALA A 185 -14.20 -5.80 9.03
C ALA A 185 -14.41 -4.56 9.89
N VAL A 186 -13.32 -3.78 10.01
CA VAL A 186 -13.33 -2.38 10.46
C VAL A 186 -12.48 -1.64 9.43
N ILE A 187 -13.08 -0.71 8.70
CA ILE A 187 -12.51 -0.04 7.52
C ILE A 187 -12.76 1.46 7.61
N PRO A 188 -11.76 2.30 7.26
CA PRO A 188 -11.95 3.74 7.30
C PRO A 188 -12.89 4.19 6.18
N SER A 189 -13.65 5.25 6.44
CA SER A 189 -14.43 5.92 5.41
C SER A 189 -13.53 6.59 4.38
N MET A 190 -13.97 6.63 3.12
CA MET A 190 -13.26 7.32 2.03
C MET A 190 -13.34 8.84 2.14
N LEU A 191 -14.48 9.36 2.58
CA LEU A 191 -14.77 10.81 2.54
C LEU A 191 -14.55 11.51 3.87
N ALA A 192 -14.67 10.78 5.00
CA ALA A 192 -14.58 11.34 6.33
C ALA A 192 -13.44 10.70 7.13
N THR A 193 -12.39 11.47 7.41
CA THR A 193 -11.15 11.01 8.07
C THR A 193 -11.37 10.31 9.41
N PHE A 194 -12.36 10.77 10.18
CA PHE A 194 -12.69 10.26 11.53
C PHE A 194 -13.84 9.27 11.56
N ARG A 195 -14.40 8.92 10.39
CA ARG A 195 -15.48 7.96 10.28
C ARG A 195 -14.95 6.59 9.85
N TRP A 196 -15.46 5.56 10.47
CA TRP A 196 -15.11 4.17 10.20
C TRP A 196 -16.38 3.36 9.98
N HIS A 197 -16.37 2.48 8.99
CA HIS A 197 -17.41 1.48 8.79
C HIS A 197 -16.98 0.17 9.43
N PHE A 198 -17.95 -0.58 9.92
CA PHE A 198 -17.71 -1.90 10.48
C PHE A 198 -18.77 -2.88 9.99
N VAL A 199 -18.37 -4.14 9.94
CA VAL A 199 -19.23 -5.26 9.57
C VAL A 199 -19.12 -6.30 10.66
N LEU A 200 -20.28 -6.67 11.22
CA LEU A 200 -20.44 -7.72 12.19
C LEU A 200 -21.27 -8.84 11.57
N GLU A 201 -20.91 -10.08 11.86
CA GLU A 201 -21.59 -11.26 11.33
C GLU A 201 -21.83 -12.24 12.48
N ASP A 202 -23.06 -12.74 12.57
CA ASP A 202 -23.41 -13.97 13.29
C ASP A 202 -24.08 -14.94 12.29
N LYS A 203 -24.44 -16.16 12.73
CA LYS A 203 -24.98 -17.23 11.88
C LYS A 203 -26.17 -16.81 11.01
N GLU A 204 -26.96 -15.84 11.46
CA GLU A 204 -28.20 -15.43 10.80
C GLU A 204 -28.23 -13.95 10.37
N VAL A 205 -27.34 -13.11 10.90
CA VAL A 205 -27.43 -11.65 10.75
C VAL A 205 -26.10 -11.04 10.34
N LEU A 206 -26.14 -10.22 9.29
CA LEU A 206 -25.06 -9.32 8.88
C LEU A 206 -25.43 -7.89 9.27
N LEU A 207 -24.70 -7.31 10.22
CA LEU A 207 -24.88 -5.92 10.63
C LEU A 207 -23.78 -5.05 10.04
N VAL A 208 -24.17 -3.99 9.34
CA VAL A 208 -23.27 -2.99 8.79
C VAL A 208 -23.57 -1.66 9.46
N GLY A 209 -22.53 -1.01 9.97
CA GLY A 209 -22.67 0.27 10.65
C GLY A 209 -21.51 1.20 10.36
N GLU A 210 -21.64 2.43 10.85
CA GLU A 210 -20.58 3.41 10.86
C GLU A 210 -20.42 3.99 12.27
N LYS A 211 -19.22 4.49 12.57
CA LYS A 211 -18.92 5.20 13.81
C LYS A 211 -18.01 6.37 13.52
N ASN A 212 -18.35 7.52 14.05
CA ASN A 212 -17.50 8.71 14.08
C ASN A 212 -16.80 8.78 15.44
N ILE A 213 -15.47 8.84 15.40
CA ILE A 213 -14.64 8.88 16.62
C ILE A 213 -14.84 10.18 17.39
N LEU A 214 -15.12 11.30 16.72
CA LEU A 214 -15.23 12.61 17.37
C LEU A 214 -16.52 12.76 18.17
N ASN A 215 -17.62 12.19 17.66
CA ASN A 215 -18.96 12.48 18.20
C ASN A 215 -19.62 11.23 18.80
N GLY A 216 -18.95 10.07 18.76
CA GLY A 216 -19.43 8.80 19.32
C GLY A 216 -20.65 8.18 18.61
N LYS A 217 -21.27 8.92 17.69
CA LYS A 217 -22.39 8.50 16.83
C LYS A 217 -21.93 7.70 15.62
#